data_AF-A0A4Y2FG71-F1
#
_entry.id   AF-A0A4Y2FG71-F1
#
_cell.length_a   1.000
_cell.length_b   1.000
_cell.length_c   1.000
_cell.angle_alpha   90.00
_cell.angle_beta   90.00
_cell.angle_gamma   90.00
#
_symmetry.space_group_name_H-M   'P 1'
#
loop_
_entity.id
_entity.type
_entity.pdbx_description
1 polymer ?
#
loop_
_entity_poly.entity_id
_entity_poly.type
_entity_poly.pdbx_seq_one_letter_code
_entity_poly.pdbx_strand_id
1 'polypeptide(L)'
;MEDIRNVKVDSKHNPSEALIEKSKEIIKKLQFAYHPESFENPVLQKHWRNIEALALNRDAPEEIIDYTLPTKDVIEKRAGRLIDEFKALLCPGTPEPNPGAMYGAPAKRPRLDDSAVPLTLQHEVATGQVGSYSNLSKCFL
;
A
#
# COMPACT_ATOMS: atom_id res chain seq x y z
N MET A 1 12.77 5.27 21.09
CA MET A 1 12.46 4.02 20.36
C MET A 1 10.95 3.76 20.27
N GLU A 2 10.10 4.73 20.67
CA GLU A 2 8.63 4.59 20.74
C GLU A 2 7.92 4.80 19.39
N ASP A 3 8.54 5.51 18.43
CA ASP A 3 7.94 5.78 17.11
C ASP A 3 7.99 4.59 16.14
N ILE A 4 8.80 3.56 16.42
CA ILE A 4 8.92 2.39 15.55
C ILE A 4 7.75 1.45 15.81
N ARG A 5 6.92 1.23 14.79
CA ARG A 5 5.75 0.34 14.85
C ARG A 5 6.09 -1.02 14.24
N ASN A 6 5.84 -2.10 14.97
CA ASN A 6 6.02 -3.46 14.45
C ASN A 6 4.80 -3.85 13.58
N VAL A 7 5.04 -4.16 12.31
CA VAL A 7 4.00 -4.55 11.33
C VAL A 7 4.09 -6.05 11.10
N LYS A 8 2.98 -6.77 11.28
CA LYS A 8 2.90 -8.20 10.94
C LYS A 8 2.89 -8.37 9.42
N VAL A 9 3.81 -9.18 8.90
CA VAL A 9 3.90 -9.52 7.49
C VAL A 9 3.52 -10.99 7.34
N ASP A 10 2.47 -11.27 6.57
CA ASP A 10 1.92 -12.62 6.46
C ASP A 10 2.81 -13.53 5.61
N SER A 11 3.20 -13.09 4.41
CA SER A 11 4.06 -13.87 3.51
C SER A 11 4.77 -12.96 2.50
N LYS A 12 6.01 -13.30 2.15
CA LYS A 12 6.80 -12.59 1.14
C LYS A 12 6.54 -13.20 -0.24
N HIS A 13 5.89 -12.45 -1.12
CA HIS A 13 5.71 -12.85 -2.51
C HIS A 13 6.82 -12.26 -3.39
N ASN A 14 7.45 -13.08 -4.22
CA ASN A 14 8.41 -12.62 -5.22
C ASN A 14 7.76 -12.65 -6.61
N PRO A 15 7.69 -11.51 -7.32
CA PRO A 15 7.07 -11.44 -8.64
C PRO A 15 7.90 -12.17 -9.71
N SER A 16 7.24 -12.57 -10.79
CA SER A 16 7.89 -13.09 -12.00
C SER A 16 8.79 -12.03 -12.66
N GLU A 17 9.88 -12.46 -13.29
CA GLU A 17 10.82 -11.57 -13.98
C GLU A 17 10.14 -10.74 -15.08
N ALA A 18 9.20 -11.32 -15.83
CA ALA A 18 8.43 -10.62 -16.85
C ALA A 18 7.62 -9.45 -16.27
N LEU A 19 7.08 -9.62 -15.05
CA LEU A 19 6.31 -8.60 -14.35
C LEU A 19 7.21 -7.45 -13.88
N ILE A 20 8.41 -7.79 -13.41
CA ILE A 20 9.43 -6.82 -13.02
C ILE A 20 9.84 -5.96 -14.21
N GLU A 21 10.10 -6.58 -15.36
CA GLU A 21 10.56 -5.84 -16.55
C GLU A 21 9.48 -4.87 -17.08
N LYS A 22 8.22 -5.33 -17.15
CA LYS A 22 7.10 -4.45 -17.51
C LYS A 22 6.91 -3.31 -16.52
N SER A 23 7.09 -3.57 -15.22
CA SER A 23 7.05 -2.52 -14.19
C SER A 23 8.12 -1.45 -14.42
N LYS A 24 9.36 -1.86 -14.77
CA LYS A 24 10.45 -0.92 -15.06
C LYS A 24 10.14 -0.04 -16.28
N GLU A 25 9.53 -0.60 -17.32
CA GLU A 25 9.12 0.17 -18.51
C GLU A 25 8.09 1.24 -18.15
N ILE A 26 7.08 0.90 -17.32
CA ILE A 26 6.08 1.86 -16.83
C ILE A 26 6.74 2.97 -16.02
N ILE A 27 7.62 2.62 -15.07
CA ILE A 27 8.32 3.60 -14.23
C ILE A 27 9.14 4.57 -15.09
N LYS A 28 9.85 4.07 -16.10
CA LYS A 28 10.64 4.92 -17.03
C LYS A 28 9.74 5.88 -17.83
N LYS A 29 8.55 5.44 -18.26
CA LYS A 29 7.60 6.30 -19.01
C LYS A 29 6.92 7.36 -18.16
N LEU A 30 6.72 7.08 -16.88
CA LEU A 30 6.10 8.00 -15.90
C LEU A 30 7.13 8.83 -15.12
N GLN A 31 8.42 8.65 -15.39
CA GLN A 31 9.48 9.41 -14.73
C GLN A 31 9.40 10.89 -15.10
N PHE A 32 9.53 11.75 -14.09
CA PHE A 32 9.66 13.19 -14.24
C PHE A 32 10.68 13.74 -13.25
N ALA A 33 11.18 14.94 -13.49
CA ALA A 33 12.08 15.62 -12.57
C ALA A 33 11.28 16.19 -11.39
N TYR A 34 11.56 15.71 -10.18
CA TYR A 34 10.93 16.20 -8.97
C TYR A 34 11.63 17.46 -8.47
N HIS A 35 10.84 18.52 -8.27
CA HIS A 35 11.28 19.71 -7.55
C HIS A 35 10.31 19.96 -6.39
N PRO A 36 10.82 20.30 -5.19
CA PRO A 36 9.97 20.53 -4.01
C PRO A 36 9.02 21.73 -4.18
N GLU A 37 9.38 22.68 -5.04
CA GLU A 37 8.58 23.87 -5.34
C GLU A 37 7.48 23.62 -6.37
N SER A 38 7.45 22.43 -7.02
CA SER A 38 6.44 22.10 -8.02
C SER A 38 5.03 21.86 -7.44
N PHE A 39 4.91 21.68 -6.13
CA PHE A 39 3.65 21.31 -5.49
C PHE A 39 3.34 22.26 -4.34
N GLU A 40 2.34 23.10 -4.54
CA GLU A 40 1.81 23.97 -3.50
C GLU A 40 0.69 23.27 -2.73
N ASN A 41 0.43 23.71 -1.49
CA ASN A 41 -0.66 23.16 -0.70
C ASN A 41 -2.01 23.78 -1.16
N PRO A 42 -2.92 22.99 -1.76
CA PRO A 42 -4.17 23.51 -2.31
C PRO A 42 -5.10 24.10 -1.23
N VAL A 43 -5.06 23.57 0.00
CA VAL A 43 -5.87 24.08 1.12
C VAL A 43 -5.40 25.49 1.51
N LEU A 44 -4.09 25.69 1.61
CA LEU A 44 -3.52 27.00 1.91
C LEU A 44 -3.76 27.99 0.77
N GLN A 45 -3.56 27.57 -0.48
CA GLN A 45 -3.86 28.42 -1.64
C GLN A 45 -5.32 28.89 -1.62
N LYS A 46 -6.26 27.97 -1.37
CA LYS A 46 -7.69 28.29 -1.27
C LYS A 46 -7.99 29.27 -0.14
N HIS A 47 -7.37 29.07 1.01
CA HIS A 47 -7.54 29.97 2.15
C HIS A 47 -7.13 31.40 1.82
N TRP A 48 -5.93 31.59 1.24
CA TRP A 48 -5.43 32.92 0.93
C TRP A 48 -6.18 33.60 -0.21
N ARG A 49 -6.61 32.85 -1.24
CA ARG A 49 -7.46 33.41 -2.32
C ARG A 49 -8.83 33.86 -1.83
N ASN A 50 -9.41 33.14 -0.87
CA ASN A 50 -10.65 33.59 -0.24
C ASN A 50 -10.45 34.90 0.53
N ILE A 51 -9.37 35.03 1.30
CA ILE A 51 -9.05 36.27 2.03
C ILE A 51 -8.81 37.43 1.07
N GLU A 52 -8.05 37.20 0.00
CA GLU A 52 -7.80 38.21 -1.04
C GLU A 52 -9.11 38.70 -1.68
N ALA A 53 -10.01 37.79 -2.03
CA ALA A 53 -11.31 38.15 -2.60
C ALA A 53 -12.15 39.01 -1.64
N LEU A 54 -12.14 38.66 -0.35
CA LEU A 54 -12.81 39.46 0.69
C LEU A 54 -12.17 40.84 0.85
N ALA A 55 -10.84 40.95 0.77
CA ALA A 55 -10.12 42.21 0.89
C ALA A 55 -10.34 43.16 -0.30
N LEU A 56 -10.52 42.60 -1.50
CA LEU A 56 -10.74 43.35 -2.74
C LEU A 56 -12.22 43.50 -3.11
N ASN A 57 -13.14 43.08 -2.23
CA ASN A 57 -14.59 43.07 -2.44
C ASN A 57 -15.01 42.39 -3.77
N ARG A 58 -14.36 41.27 -4.12
CA ARG A 58 -14.75 40.44 -5.27
C ARG A 58 -15.91 39.51 -4.88
N ASP A 59 -16.84 39.29 -5.81
CA ASP A 59 -18.01 38.42 -5.57
C ASP A 59 -17.64 36.94 -5.37
N ALA A 60 -16.54 36.49 -5.99
CA ALA A 60 -16.04 35.13 -5.88
C ALA A 60 -14.51 35.08 -5.84
N PRO A 61 -13.92 34.10 -5.13
CA PRO A 61 -12.49 33.82 -5.18
C PRO A 61 -12.09 33.21 -6.53
N GLU A 62 -10.83 33.42 -6.92
CA GLU A 62 -10.26 32.82 -8.13
C GLU A 62 -10.14 31.30 -7.99
N GLU A 63 -10.42 30.57 -9.08
CA GLU A 63 -10.27 29.11 -9.10
C GLU A 63 -8.80 28.72 -9.04
N ILE A 64 -8.49 27.75 -8.18
CA ILE A 64 -7.14 27.22 -8.00
C ILE A 64 -7.07 25.82 -8.61
N ILE A 65 -5.98 25.59 -9.35
CA ILE A 65 -5.67 24.28 -9.92
C ILE A 65 -4.88 23.47 -8.88
N ASP A 66 -5.37 22.27 -8.57
CA ASP A 66 -4.67 21.35 -7.66
C ASP A 66 -3.63 20.54 -8.43
N TYR A 67 -2.36 20.93 -8.30
CA TYR A 67 -1.23 20.23 -8.90
C TYR A 67 -0.85 18.93 -8.17
N THR A 68 -1.42 18.65 -7.00
CA THR A 68 -1.19 17.38 -6.28
C THR A 68 -1.98 16.22 -6.88
N LEU A 69 -2.99 16.52 -7.71
CA LEU A 69 -3.77 15.51 -8.41
C LEU A 69 -3.01 14.99 -9.65
N PRO A 70 -2.99 13.66 -9.87
CA PRO A 70 -2.34 13.10 -11.03
C PRO A 70 -3.07 13.46 -12.32
N THR A 71 -2.32 13.89 -13.34
CA THR A 71 -2.87 14.20 -14.65
C THR A 71 -3.21 12.93 -15.43
N LYS A 72 -4.41 12.39 -15.21
CA LYS A 72 -4.88 11.12 -15.77
C LYS A 72 -4.73 11.05 -17.30
N ASP A 73 -5.07 12.12 -18.01
CA ASP A 73 -4.98 12.15 -19.48
C ASP A 73 -3.55 11.99 -20.00
N VAL A 74 -2.58 12.58 -19.30
CA VAL A 74 -1.16 12.49 -19.68
C VAL A 74 -0.61 11.11 -19.35
N ILE A 75 -1.00 10.55 -18.20
CA ILE A 75 -0.60 9.20 -17.78
C ILE A 75 -1.14 8.17 -18.78
N GLU A 76 -2.42 8.25 -19.14
CA GLU A 76 -3.08 7.36 -20.08
C GLU A 76 -2.40 7.41 -21.46
N LYS A 77 -2.14 8.63 -21.97
CA LYS A 77 -1.44 8.81 -23.25
C LYS A 77 -0.01 8.25 -23.25
N ARG A 78 0.71 8.32 -22.13
CA ARG A 78 2.11 7.90 -22.05
C ARG A 78 2.29 6.41 -21.75
N ALA A 79 1.45 5.85 -20.88
CA ALA A 79 1.65 4.54 -20.29
C ALA A 79 0.41 3.64 -20.28
N GLY A 80 -0.75 4.09 -20.77
CA GLY A 80 -2.01 3.32 -20.72
C GLY A 80 -1.87 1.89 -21.27
N ARG A 81 -1.28 1.74 -22.46
CA ARG A 81 -1.03 0.43 -23.07
C ARG A 81 -0.16 -0.50 -22.20
N LEU A 82 0.91 0.04 -21.60
CA LEU A 82 1.81 -0.75 -20.75
C LEU A 82 1.12 -1.16 -19.44
N ILE A 83 0.26 -0.29 -18.92
CA ILE A 83 -0.54 -0.57 -17.72
C ILE A 83 -1.54 -1.71 -18.03
N ASP A 84 -2.18 -1.71 -19.19
CA ASP A 84 -3.12 -2.77 -19.57
C ASP A 84 -2.42 -4.12 -19.79
N GLU A 85 -1.25 -4.12 -20.44
CA GLU A 85 -0.41 -5.33 -20.54
C GLU A 85 0.00 -5.85 -19.17
N PHE A 86 0.38 -4.94 -18.26
CA PHE A 86 0.76 -5.29 -16.90
C PHE A 86 -0.42 -5.86 -16.09
N LYS A 87 -1.62 -5.28 -16.22
CA LYS A 87 -2.85 -5.82 -15.62
C LYS A 87 -3.15 -7.23 -16.13
N ALA A 88 -3.00 -7.47 -17.43
CA ALA A 88 -3.24 -8.78 -18.03
C ALA A 88 -2.29 -9.87 -17.49
N LEU A 89 -1.04 -9.50 -17.20
CA LEU A 89 -0.05 -10.41 -16.59
C LEU A 89 -0.30 -10.68 -15.11
N LEU A 90 -0.84 -9.71 -14.36
CA LEU A 90 -1.16 -9.85 -12.95
C LEU A 90 -2.39 -10.74 -12.71
N CYS A 91 -3.46 -10.50 -13.47
CA CYS A 91 -4.76 -11.11 -13.26
C CYS A 91 -5.40 -11.47 -14.61
N PRO A 92 -5.19 -12.70 -15.13
CA PRO A 92 -5.89 -13.14 -16.33
C PRO A 92 -7.39 -13.31 -16.03
N GLY A 93 -8.23 -12.40 -16.55
CA GLY A 93 -9.69 -12.58 -16.60
C GLY A 93 -10.54 -11.79 -15.58
N THR A 94 -9.98 -10.82 -14.86
CA THR A 94 -10.82 -9.92 -14.03
C THR A 94 -11.46 -8.82 -14.87
N PRO A 95 -12.78 -8.58 -14.76
CA PRO A 95 -13.42 -7.43 -15.38
C PRO A 95 -12.83 -6.13 -14.84
N GLU A 96 -12.58 -5.16 -15.72
CA GLU A 96 -12.15 -3.81 -15.35
C GLU A 96 -13.08 -3.26 -14.24
N PRO A 97 -12.54 -2.81 -13.08
CA PRO A 97 -13.37 -2.22 -12.05
C PRO A 97 -14.01 -0.94 -12.59
N ASN A 98 -15.35 -0.90 -12.54
CA ASN A 98 -16.18 0.20 -13.02
C ASN A 98 -15.63 1.57 -12.52
N PRO A 99 -15.49 2.59 -13.38
CA PRO A 99 -14.85 3.87 -13.04
C PRO A 99 -15.64 4.74 -12.02
N GLY A 100 -16.66 4.20 -11.35
CA GLY A 100 -17.49 4.89 -10.36
C GLY A 100 -17.33 4.40 -8.90
N ALA A 101 -16.45 3.45 -8.61
CA ALA A 101 -16.26 2.96 -7.24
C ALA A 101 -15.40 3.94 -6.41
N MET A 102 -16.07 4.84 -5.68
CA MET A 102 -15.49 5.75 -4.72
C MET A 102 -14.74 4.97 -3.62
N TYR A 103 -13.43 5.16 -3.52
CA TYR A 103 -12.60 4.57 -2.48
C TYR A 103 -12.91 5.24 -1.13
N GLY A 104 -13.68 4.56 -0.27
CA GLY A 104 -13.83 4.94 1.13
C GLY A 104 -15.13 4.49 1.78
N ALA A 105 -15.13 3.31 2.40
CA ALA A 105 -16.03 3.01 3.51
C ALA A 105 -15.27 2.16 4.56
N PRO A 106 -15.15 2.60 5.82
CA PRO A 106 -14.44 1.82 6.84
C PRO A 106 -15.32 0.68 7.34
N ALA A 107 -14.97 -0.56 7.01
CA ALA A 107 -15.60 -1.74 7.58
C ALA A 107 -15.16 -1.91 9.06
N LYS A 108 -16.12 -1.91 9.99
CA LYS A 108 -15.90 -2.23 11.41
C LYS A 108 -15.47 -3.69 11.54
N ARG A 109 -14.29 -3.94 12.11
CA ARG A 109 -13.83 -5.31 12.41
C ARG A 109 -14.46 -5.80 13.73
N PRO A 110 -15.04 -7.01 13.78
CA PRO A 110 -15.39 -7.66 15.04
C PRO A 110 -14.15 -8.22 15.74
N ARG A 111 -14.21 -8.34 17.07
CA ARG A 111 -13.19 -8.99 17.91
C ARG A 111 -13.32 -10.51 17.79
N LEU A 112 -12.20 -11.22 17.76
CA LEU A 112 -12.12 -12.67 17.92
C LEU A 112 -11.10 -13.01 19.01
N ASP A 113 -11.57 -13.82 19.95
CA ASP A 113 -10.92 -14.34 21.15
C ASP A 113 -10.27 -15.73 20.95
N ASP A 114 -9.41 -16.04 21.92
CA ASP A 114 -8.74 -17.29 22.33
C ASP A 114 -9.03 -18.62 21.59
N SER A 115 -7.97 -19.34 21.22
CA SER A 115 -7.51 -20.50 22.01
C SER A 115 -6.37 -21.29 21.33
N ALA A 116 -5.57 -21.90 22.21
CA ALA A 116 -4.28 -22.57 22.04
C ALA A 116 -4.15 -23.66 20.95
N VAL A 117 -2.92 -23.81 20.41
CA VAL A 117 -2.39 -25.10 19.92
C VAL A 117 -0.89 -25.21 20.30
N PRO A 118 -0.45 -26.33 20.92
CA PRO A 118 0.87 -26.46 21.55
C PRO A 118 1.97 -26.80 20.53
N LEU A 119 3.08 -26.05 20.53
CA LEU A 119 4.29 -26.34 19.76
C LEU A 119 5.28 -27.11 20.64
N THR A 120 5.06 -28.40 20.82
CA THR A 120 5.86 -29.26 21.71
C THR A 120 6.98 -29.96 20.94
N LEU A 121 8.14 -30.12 21.59
CA LEU A 121 9.34 -30.90 21.25
C LEU A 121 10.41 -30.26 20.34
N GLN A 122 10.10 -29.79 19.13
CA GLN A 122 11.20 -29.40 18.21
C GLN A 122 11.93 -28.11 18.60
N HIS A 123 11.22 -27.16 19.21
CA HIS A 123 11.79 -25.89 19.65
C HIS A 123 12.73 -26.06 20.87
N GLU A 124 12.43 -27.00 21.75
CA GLU A 124 13.19 -27.26 22.98
C GLU A 124 14.52 -28.00 22.74
N VAL A 125 14.55 -28.87 21.71
CA VAL A 125 15.77 -29.55 21.25
C VAL A 125 16.75 -28.52 20.67
N ALA A 126 16.25 -27.52 19.94
CA ALA A 126 17.07 -26.49 19.31
C ALA A 126 17.66 -25.48 20.30
N THR A 127 16.95 -25.19 21.41
CA THR A 127 17.40 -24.25 22.45
C THR A 127 18.31 -24.89 23.50
N GLY A 128 18.62 -26.19 23.37
CA GLY A 128 19.58 -26.87 24.25
C GLY A 128 19.08 -27.07 25.69
N GLN A 129 17.78 -26.88 25.95
CA GLN A 129 17.16 -27.10 27.27
C GLN A 129 16.61 -28.53 27.41
N VAL A 130 17.31 -29.54 26.87
CA VAL A 130 16.96 -30.95 27.11
C VAL A 130 17.42 -31.31 28.53
N GLY A 131 16.62 -30.92 29.52
CA GLY A 131 16.78 -31.33 30.90
C GLY A 131 16.39 -32.80 31.08
N SER A 132 17.40 -33.66 31.20
CA SER A 132 17.38 -34.99 31.85
C SER A 132 15.99 -35.63 32.09
N TYR A 133 15.43 -36.30 31.08
CA TYR A 133 14.44 -37.35 31.34
C TYR A 133 15.17 -38.66 31.67
N SER A 134 15.58 -38.78 32.94
CA SER A 134 15.86 -40.09 33.51
C SER A 134 14.52 -40.76 33.83
N ASN A 135 14.39 -42.01 33.36
CA ASN A 135 13.30 -42.96 33.59
C ASN A 135 12.02 -42.76 32.78
N LEU A 136 11.92 -43.51 31.68
CA LEU A 136 10.71 -44.22 31.26
C LEU A 136 11.12 -45.48 30.47
N SER A 137 12.01 -46.29 31.05
CA SER A 137 12.21 -47.68 30.67
C SER A 137 11.48 -48.58 31.67
N LYS A 138 10.17 -48.71 31.50
CA LYS A 138 9.35 -49.84 32.01
C LYS A 138 7.94 -49.70 31.46
N CYS A 139 7.67 -50.45 30.38
CA CYS A 139 6.40 -51.10 30.02
C CYS A 139 6.40 -51.42 28.52
N PHE A 140 7.15 -52.45 28.12
CA PHE A 140 6.65 -53.47 27.18
C PHE A 140 7.57 -54.70 27.23
N LEU A 141 6.98 -55.82 27.67
CA LEU A 141 7.51 -57.18 27.87
C LEU A 141 8.51 -57.38 29.03
#